data_AF-A0A7V3AM05-F1
#
_entry.id   AF-A0A7V3AM05-F1
#
_cell.length_a   1.000
_cell.length_b   1.000
_cell.length_c   1.000
_cell.angle_alpha   90.00
_cell.angle_beta   90.00
_cell.angle_gamma   90.00
#
_symmetry.space_group_name_H-M   'P 1'
#
loop_
_entity.id
_entity.type
_entity.pdbx_description
1 polymer ?
#
loop_
_entity_poly.entity_id
_entity_poly.type
_entity_poly.pdbx_seq_one_letter_code
_entity_poly.pdbx_strand_id
1 'polypeptide(L)'
;MKPAALFALAALLEAAPAYIIVDLSAGPLASSTATGINNAGHAAGYGTTWGGSTLGLEWSSGGFTVLGSGYGLAINDAGTIAGVAFTA
;
A
#
# COMPACT_ATOMS: atom_id res chain seq x y z
N MET A 1 32.12 -8.73 -51.68
CA MET A 1 33.02 -8.16 -50.63
C MET A 1 32.49 -6.78 -50.30
N LYS A 2 32.02 -6.40 -49.12
CA LYS A 2 31.94 -6.96 -47.75
C LYS A 2 30.63 -6.42 -47.13
N PRO A 3 29.75 -7.22 -46.51
CA PRO A 3 28.56 -6.68 -45.85
C PRO A 3 28.99 -5.97 -44.56
N ALA A 4 28.56 -4.73 -44.38
CA ALA A 4 28.66 -4.05 -43.10
C ALA A 4 27.61 -4.67 -42.16
N ALA A 5 28.07 -5.53 -41.26
CA ALA A 5 27.35 -5.74 -40.02
C ALA A 5 27.41 -4.41 -39.23
N LEU A 6 26.37 -4.11 -38.45
CA LEU A 6 26.44 -4.26 -37.00
C LEU A 6 25.67 -3.15 -36.23
N PHE A 7 24.82 -3.62 -35.30
CA PHE A 7 24.18 -2.96 -34.15
C PHE A 7 23.14 -1.86 -34.38
N ALA A 8 21.86 -2.27 -34.33
CA ALA A 8 20.90 -1.71 -33.38
C ALA A 8 19.59 -2.54 -33.40
N LEU A 9 19.59 -3.74 -32.80
CA LEU A 9 18.36 -4.53 -32.56
C LEU A 9 17.99 -4.66 -31.08
N ALA A 10 18.55 -3.87 -30.16
CA ALA A 10 18.16 -3.97 -28.76
C ALA A 10 18.28 -2.63 -28.02
N ALA A 11 17.46 -1.68 -28.42
CA ALA A 11 17.08 -0.55 -27.54
C ALA A 11 15.59 -0.26 -27.74
N LEU A 12 14.76 -1.32 -27.76
CA LEU A 12 13.32 -1.17 -27.70
C LEU A 12 12.94 -0.98 -26.23
N LEU A 13 12.98 0.30 -25.82
CA LEU A 13 11.99 0.92 -24.96
C LEU A 13 11.60 0.11 -23.72
N GLU A 14 12.35 0.26 -22.63
CA GLU A 14 11.81 -0.09 -21.31
C GLU A 14 10.76 0.98 -20.97
N ALA A 15 9.48 0.69 -21.25
CA ALA A 15 8.39 1.53 -20.83
C ALA A 15 8.44 1.63 -19.30
N ALA A 16 8.56 2.85 -18.77
CA ALA A 16 8.49 3.07 -17.33
C ALA A 16 7.20 2.40 -16.81
N PRO A 17 7.26 1.68 -15.67
CA PRO A 17 6.07 1.04 -15.11
C PRO A 17 4.96 2.07 -14.95
N ALA A 18 3.78 1.75 -15.49
CA ALA A 18 2.59 2.57 -15.28
C ALA A 18 2.12 2.38 -13.84
N TYR A 19 2.12 3.45 -13.05
CA TYR A 19 1.58 3.44 -11.69
C TYR A 19 0.13 3.90 -11.73
N ILE A 20 -0.75 3.19 -11.02
CA ILE A 20 -2.13 3.63 -10.77
C ILE A 20 -2.26 4.04 -9.31
N ILE A 21 -2.97 5.14 -9.07
CA ILE A 21 -3.41 5.48 -7.71
C ILE A 21 -4.66 4.65 -7.45
N VAL A 22 -4.57 3.78 -6.45
CA VAL A 22 -5.71 3.01 -5.96
C VAL A 22 -6.27 3.74 -4.76
N ASP A 23 -7.55 4.13 -4.84
CA ASP A 23 -8.27 4.54 -3.65
C ASP A 23 -8.46 3.31 -2.74
N LEU A 24 -7.88 3.37 -1.55
CA LEU A 24 -7.95 2.31 -0.56
C LEU A 24 -9.32 2.25 0.12
N SER A 25 -10.13 3.31 -0.01
CA SER A 25 -11.39 3.52 0.68
C SER A 25 -11.25 3.61 2.21
N ALA A 26 -11.96 4.57 2.80
CA ALA A 26 -12.08 4.72 4.26
C ALA A 26 -13.43 4.18 4.79
N GLY A 27 -14.32 3.74 3.90
CA GLY A 27 -15.66 3.25 4.26
C GLY A 27 -16.41 4.22 5.20
N PRO A 28 -16.87 3.77 6.38
CA PRO A 28 -17.61 4.61 7.33
C PRO A 28 -16.73 5.53 8.21
N LEU A 29 -15.40 5.50 8.07
CA LEU A 29 -14.49 6.32 8.88
C LEU A 29 -14.54 7.79 8.45
N ALA A 30 -14.26 8.69 9.40
CA ALA A 30 -14.19 10.12 9.12
C ALA A 30 -12.90 10.48 8.36
N SER A 31 -11.81 9.78 8.64
CA SER A 31 -10.55 9.90 7.91
C SER A 31 -9.75 8.60 7.99
N SER A 32 -8.82 8.41 7.06
CA SER A 32 -7.85 7.32 7.12
C SER A 32 -6.51 7.73 6.55
N THR A 33 -5.45 7.03 6.96
CA THR A 33 -4.07 7.27 6.54
C THR A 33 -3.34 5.94 6.46
N ALA A 34 -2.83 5.62 5.27
CA ALA A 34 -1.91 4.50 5.08
C ALA A 34 -0.49 4.92 5.49
N THR A 35 0.21 4.03 6.21
CA THR A 35 1.56 4.25 6.77
C THR A 35 2.60 3.33 6.15
N GLY A 36 2.17 2.23 5.52
CA GLY A 36 3.07 1.31 4.81
C GLY A 36 2.32 0.39 3.86
N ILE A 37 3.03 -0.16 2.88
CA ILE A 37 2.53 -1.14 1.92
C ILE A 37 3.60 -2.22 1.70
N ASN A 38 3.19 -3.47 1.50
CA ASN A 38 4.11 -4.57 1.21
C ASN A 38 4.07 -4.99 -0.27
N ASN A 39 4.95 -5.92 -0.68
CA ASN A 39 5.03 -6.37 -2.08
C ASN A 39 3.80 -7.12 -2.59
N ALA A 40 2.91 -7.59 -1.70
CA ALA A 40 1.62 -8.18 -2.07
C ALA A 40 0.53 -7.12 -2.31
N GLY A 41 0.84 -5.84 -2.09
CA GLY A 41 -0.12 -4.73 -2.21
C GLY A 41 -1.03 -4.56 -0.99
N HIS A 42 -0.73 -5.21 0.13
CA HIS A 42 -1.44 -4.98 1.38
C HIS A 42 -0.87 -3.75 2.07
N ALA A 43 -1.72 -2.90 2.62
CA ALA A 43 -1.30 -1.68 3.31
C ALA A 43 -1.67 -1.72 4.80
N ALA A 44 -0.84 -1.09 5.63
CA ALA A 44 -1.13 -0.81 7.03
C ALA A 44 -1.40 0.68 7.23
N GLY A 45 -2.06 1.00 8.33
CA GLY A 45 -2.30 2.38 8.72
C GLY A 45 -3.33 2.50 9.81
N TYR A 46 -4.06 3.60 9.80
CA TYR A 46 -5.07 3.90 10.79
C TYR A 46 -6.18 4.77 10.22
N GLY A 47 -7.28 4.85 10.93
CA GLY A 47 -8.32 5.82 10.65
C GLY A 47 -9.05 6.26 11.89
N THR A 48 -9.77 7.37 11.76
CA THR A 48 -10.53 7.97 12.86
C THR A 48 -12.02 7.77 12.62
N THR A 49 -12.74 7.29 13.62
CA THR A 49 -14.20 7.30 13.59
C THR A 49 -14.73 8.74 13.70
N TRP A 50 -15.98 8.96 13.33
CA TRP A 50 -16.66 10.24 13.56
C TRP A 50 -16.75 10.62 15.05
N GLY A 51 -16.63 9.64 15.95
CA GLY A 51 -16.56 9.84 17.40
C GLY A 51 -15.14 10.11 17.95
N GLY A 52 -14.13 10.21 17.08
CA GLY A 52 -12.75 10.53 17.45
C GLY A 52 -11.88 9.33 17.89
N SER A 53 -12.42 8.11 17.92
CA SER A 53 -11.61 6.91 18.18
C SER A 53 -10.66 6.65 17.03
N THR A 54 -9.40 6.34 17.32
CA THR A 54 -8.42 5.90 16.33
C THR A 54 -8.37 4.38 16.28
N LEU A 55 -8.47 3.83 15.07
CA LEU A 55 -8.44 2.40 14.81
C LEU A 55 -7.27 2.06 13.88
N GLY A 56 -6.50 1.03 14.23
CA GLY A 56 -5.49 0.44 13.35
C GLY A 56 -6.18 -0.33 12.23
N LEU A 57 -5.69 -0.18 10.99
CA LEU A 57 -6.31 -0.73 9.79
C LEU A 57 -5.30 -1.54 8.97
N GLU A 58 -5.81 -2.57 8.32
CA GLU A 58 -5.15 -3.31 7.23
C GLU A 58 -6.01 -3.16 5.97
N TRP A 59 -5.41 -2.78 4.85
CA TRP A 59 -6.08 -2.76 3.55
C TRP A 59 -5.61 -3.91 2.68
N SER A 60 -6.56 -4.64 2.13
CA SER A 60 -6.36 -5.66 1.12
C SER A 60 -7.54 -5.67 0.14
N SER A 61 -7.24 -5.94 -1.14
CA SER A 61 -8.26 -6.14 -2.19
C SER A 61 -9.32 -5.04 -2.31
N GLY A 62 -8.95 -3.76 -2.09
CA GLY A 62 -9.84 -2.60 -2.26
C GLY A 62 -10.77 -2.30 -1.08
N GLY A 63 -10.56 -2.94 0.08
CA GLY A 63 -11.23 -2.64 1.33
C GLY A 63 -10.25 -2.65 2.51
N PHE A 64 -10.78 -2.58 3.73
CA PHE A 64 -9.99 -2.66 4.95
C PHE A 64 -10.61 -3.51 6.05
N THR A 65 -9.73 -4.03 6.91
CA THR A 65 -10.04 -4.72 8.16
C THR A 65 -9.62 -3.85 9.34
N VAL A 66 -10.47 -3.76 10.37
CA VAL A 66 -10.13 -3.10 11.63
C VAL A 66 -9.36 -4.06 12.53
N LEU A 67 -8.18 -3.63 12.97
CA LEU A 67 -7.28 -4.42 13.84
C LEU A 67 -7.53 -4.15 15.34
N GLY A 68 -8.17 -3.02 15.66
CA GLY A 68 -8.46 -2.60 17.03
C GLY A 68 -8.07 -1.14 17.29
N SER A 69 -8.19 -0.70 18.54
CA SER A 69 -7.84 0.67 18.95
C SER A 69 -6.32 0.88 18.88
N GLY A 70 -5.89 1.87 18.09
CA GLY A 70 -4.47 2.16 17.93
C GLY A 70 -4.06 2.54 16.50
N TYR A 71 -2.80 2.25 16.18
CA TYR A 71 -2.17 2.57 14.90
C TYR A 71 -1.48 1.34 14.30
N GLY A 72 -1.72 1.06 13.02
CA GLY A 72 -0.78 0.30 12.18
C GLY A 72 0.28 1.26 11.65
N LEU A 73 1.55 1.03 11.96
CA LEU A 73 2.65 1.95 11.62
C LEU A 73 3.62 1.38 10.58
N ALA A 74 3.66 0.05 10.42
CA ALA A 74 4.48 -0.63 9.44
C ALA A 74 3.89 -1.99 9.09
N ILE A 75 4.23 -2.51 7.90
CA ILE A 75 3.88 -3.84 7.43
C ILE A 75 5.10 -4.50 6.79
N ASN A 76 5.29 -5.80 7.00
CA ASN A 76 6.31 -6.59 6.30
C ASN A 76 5.71 -7.41 5.13
N ASP A 77 6.57 -8.05 4.33
CA ASP A 77 6.13 -8.87 3.18
C ASP A 77 5.32 -10.11 3.56
N ALA A 78 5.39 -10.56 4.81
CA ALA A 78 4.52 -11.62 5.32
C ALA A 78 3.12 -11.10 5.74
N GLY A 79 2.84 -9.80 5.58
CA GLY A 79 1.59 -9.17 5.98
C GLY A 79 1.47 -8.91 7.49
N THR A 80 2.56 -9.04 8.24
CA THR A 80 2.57 -8.73 9.68
C THR A 80 2.63 -7.22 9.87
N ILE A 81 1.70 -6.69 10.67
CA ILE A 81 1.60 -5.26 10.97
C ILE A 81 2.18 -4.98 12.35
N ALA A 82 3.10 -4.02 12.41
CA ALA A 82 3.63 -3.48 13.66
C ALA A 82 3.00 -2.11 13.95
N GLY A 83 2.84 -1.78 15.24
CA GLY A 83 2.07 -0.61 15.62
C GLY A 83 1.97 -0.38 17.12
N VAL A 84 1.05 0.52 17.48
CA VAL A 84 0.72 0.85 18.87
C VAL A 84 -0.73 0.46 19.12
N ALA A 85 -0.98 -0.22 20.23
CA ALA A 85 -2.33 -0.50 20.71
C ALA A 85 -2.66 0.43 21.88
N PHE A 86 -3.92 0.88 21.94
CA PHE A 86 -4.43 1.62 23.09
C PHE A 86 -5.22 0.69 24.00
N THR A 87 -4.89 0.69 25.29
CA THR A 87 -5.67 0.03 26.34
C THR A 87 -6.49 1.07 27.08
N ALA A 88 -7.74 0.74 27.41
CA ALA A 88 -8.55 1.51 28.34
C ALA A 88 -8.09 1.32 29.78
#